data_AF-A0A8J6LTL7-F1
#
_entry.id   AF-A0A8J6LTL7-F1
#
_cell.length_a   1.000
_cell.length_b   1.000
_cell.length_c   1.000
_cell.angle_alpha   90.00
_cell.angle_beta   90.00
_cell.angle_gamma   90.00
#
_symmetry.space_group_name_H-M   'P 1'
#
loop_
_entity.id
_entity.type
_entity.pdbx_description
1 polymer ?
#
loop_
_entity_poly.entity_id
_entity_poly.type
_entity_poly.pdbx_seq_one_letter_code
_entity_poly.pdbx_strand_id
1 'polypeptide(L)'
;MTWRDDKALLECFAGCHIDDIVHALGLTKADLFDEPLPPRTGSTAQRLVKPLVARQRSTRSVPPPKPASARKTKAQDELGAVLSSWKAVATYPYSQADNQPYGKVVRRERRREHGVEKTFAQYHYAPEHAKATKDGWAPGAPAQPILYRLPQVLEAVASNWPVYVCEGEKDADNLNGLLCRLETKAVATTNAGGAGTWNDTYTQALHGADIRLLIDRDAAGYRRGLDVFRVLVDVAASVQVFLSAIDEPKADLTDHLEAG
;
A
#
# COMPACT_ATOMS: atom_id res chain seq x y z
N MET A 1 -15.47 -11.84 1.54
CA MET A 1 -15.19 -10.70 2.44
C MET A 1 -15.01 -9.46 1.59
N THR A 2 -15.77 -8.40 1.86
CA THR A 2 -15.66 -7.11 1.18
C THR A 2 -15.29 -6.05 2.22
N TRP A 3 -14.31 -5.19 1.92
CA TRP A 3 -13.90 -4.10 2.82
C TRP A 3 -14.38 -2.77 2.24
N ARG A 4 -15.14 -2.00 3.03
CA ARG A 4 -15.63 -0.64 2.71
C ARG A 4 -15.74 0.15 4.00
N ASP A 5 -15.37 1.43 3.95
CA ASP A 5 -15.54 2.41 5.05
C ASP A 5 -15.00 1.91 6.41
N ASP A 6 -13.76 1.40 6.43
CA ASP A 6 -13.04 0.92 7.63
C ASP A 6 -13.72 -0.28 8.33
N LYS A 7 -14.45 -1.10 7.56
CA LYS A 7 -15.17 -2.29 8.03
C LYS A 7 -14.94 -3.47 7.10
N ALA A 8 -14.72 -4.64 7.69
CA ALA A 8 -14.73 -5.92 6.99
C ALA A 8 -16.15 -6.52 7.04
N LEU A 9 -16.78 -6.71 5.87
CA LEU A 9 -18.03 -7.43 5.75
C LEU A 9 -17.77 -8.92 5.54
N LEU A 10 -18.20 -9.73 6.50
CA LEU A 10 -18.26 -11.19 6.41
C LEU A 10 -19.67 -11.59 5.98
N GLU A 11 -19.78 -12.26 4.84
CA GLU A 11 -21.01 -12.88 4.36
C GLU A 11 -20.89 -14.40 4.45
N CYS A 12 -21.81 -15.04 5.18
CA CYS A 12 -21.91 -16.49 5.20
C CYS A 12 -23.06 -16.95 4.32
N PHE A 13 -22.72 -17.64 3.24
CA PHE A 13 -23.69 -18.22 2.30
C PHE A 13 -24.44 -19.44 2.84
N ALA A 14 -24.04 -19.95 4.01
CA ALA A 14 -24.73 -21.03 4.73
C ALA A 14 -25.73 -20.51 5.80
N GLY A 15 -25.85 -19.19 5.98
CA GLY A 15 -26.80 -18.59 6.93
C GLY A 15 -26.33 -18.56 8.39
N CYS A 16 -25.04 -18.78 8.66
CA CYS A 16 -24.51 -18.72 10.02
C CYS A 16 -24.60 -17.31 10.62
N HIS A 17 -24.75 -17.23 11.94
CA HIS A 17 -24.71 -15.96 12.64
C HIS A 17 -23.27 -15.43 12.70
N ILE A 18 -23.11 -14.11 12.71
CA ILE A 18 -21.79 -13.47 12.69
C ILE A 18 -20.90 -13.90 13.86
N ASP A 19 -21.51 -14.15 15.03
CA ASP A 19 -20.82 -14.64 16.23
C ASP A 19 -20.17 -16.01 16.04
N ASP A 20 -20.85 -16.91 15.33
CA ASP A 20 -20.35 -18.27 15.08
C ASP A 20 -19.16 -18.24 14.10
N ILE A 21 -19.24 -17.34 13.11
CA ILE A 21 -18.19 -17.14 12.11
C ILE A 21 -16.91 -16.60 12.75
N VAL A 22 -17.02 -15.52 13.53
CA VAL A 22 -15.84 -14.92 14.17
C VAL A 22 -15.22 -15.88 15.18
N HIS A 23 -16.03 -16.61 15.94
CA HIS A 23 -15.53 -17.59 16.90
C HIS A 23 -14.77 -18.74 16.21
N ALA A 24 -15.32 -19.28 15.12
CA ALA A 24 -14.65 -20.34 14.34
C ALA A 24 -13.32 -19.88 13.73
N LEU A 25 -13.19 -18.58 13.43
CA LEU A 25 -11.97 -17.97 12.91
C LEU A 25 -10.99 -17.53 14.00
N GLY A 26 -11.30 -17.73 15.29
CA GLY A 26 -10.48 -17.24 16.40
C GLY A 26 -10.49 -15.71 16.53
N LEU A 27 -11.51 -15.06 15.97
CA LEU A 27 -11.71 -13.61 15.99
C LEU A 27 -12.84 -13.23 16.96
N THR A 28 -12.85 -11.96 17.34
CA THR A 28 -13.95 -11.30 18.02
C THR A 28 -14.66 -10.33 17.06
N LYS A 29 -15.87 -9.89 17.41
CA LYS A 29 -16.58 -8.87 16.62
C LYS A 29 -15.83 -7.53 16.53
N ALA A 30 -14.95 -7.24 17.48
CA ALA A 30 -14.14 -6.03 17.46
C ALA A 30 -13.10 -6.06 16.32
N ASP A 31 -12.59 -7.24 15.98
CA ASP A 31 -11.58 -7.43 14.93
C ASP A 31 -12.15 -7.23 13.51
N LEU A 32 -13.46 -7.02 13.38
CA LEU A 32 -14.11 -6.65 12.10
C LEU A 32 -14.01 -5.15 11.80
N PHE A 33 -13.46 -4.36 12.72
CA PHE A 33 -13.35 -2.91 12.65
C PHE A 33 -11.88 -2.51 12.86
N ASP A 34 -11.40 -1.55 12.06
CA ASP A 34 -10.00 -1.07 12.12
C ASP A 34 -9.71 -0.26 13.41
N GLU A 35 -10.75 0.26 14.08
CA GLU A 35 -10.67 0.89 15.41
C GLU A 35 -11.64 0.20 16.39
N PRO A 36 -11.23 -0.04 17.66
CA PRO A 36 -12.10 -0.70 18.63
C PRO A 36 -13.34 0.15 18.93
N LEU A 37 -14.51 -0.50 18.93
CA LEU A 37 -15.77 0.15 19.24
C LEU A 37 -15.70 0.81 20.63
N PRO A 38 -16.15 2.07 20.80
CA PRO A 38 -16.10 2.74 22.09
C PRO A 38 -16.91 1.94 23.12
N PRO A 39 -16.44 1.85 24.39
CA PRO A 39 -17.11 1.08 25.41
C PRO A 39 -18.53 1.60 25.64
N ARG A 40 -19.51 0.69 25.62
CA ARG A 40 -20.91 1.02 25.90
C ARG A 40 -21.05 1.42 27.36
N THR A 41 -21.30 2.70 27.61
CA THR A 41 -21.78 3.15 28.92
C THR A 41 -23.20 2.61 29.13
N GLY A 42 -23.37 1.76 30.14
CA GLY A 42 -24.66 1.21 30.51
C GLY A 42 -25.61 2.32 31.00
N SER A 43 -26.85 2.29 30.53
CA SER A 43 -27.95 2.98 31.17
C SER A 43 -29.24 2.19 30.96
N THR A 44 -29.68 1.64 32.07
CA THR A 44 -30.96 0.97 32.35
C THR A 44 -32.09 1.98 32.19
N ALA A 45 -33.08 1.73 31.33
CA ALA A 45 -34.38 2.36 31.42
C ALA A 45 -35.47 1.49 30.78
N GLN A 46 -36.59 1.41 31.48
CA GLN A 46 -37.63 0.40 31.40
C GLN A 46 -38.55 0.53 30.19
N ARG A 47 -39.14 -0.61 29.85
CA ARG A 47 -40.23 -0.83 28.90
C ARG A 47 -41.49 -0.05 29.32
N LEU A 48 -42.12 0.66 28.39
CA LEU A 48 -43.56 0.99 28.44
C LEU A 48 -44.13 0.85 27.03
N VAL A 49 -45.07 -0.07 26.88
CA VAL A 49 -45.85 -0.32 25.65
C VAL A 49 -47.16 0.45 25.78
N LYS A 50 -47.65 1.06 24.69
CA LYS A 50 -49.08 1.05 24.31
C LYS A 50 -49.28 1.49 22.84
N PRO A 51 -50.30 0.96 22.14
CA PRO A 51 -50.43 1.04 20.68
C PRO A 51 -51.37 2.18 20.24
N LEU A 52 -51.23 2.66 18.99
CA LEU A 52 -52.36 3.10 18.16
C LEU A 52 -51.96 3.36 16.70
N VAL A 53 -52.93 3.11 15.83
CA VAL A 53 -52.84 2.91 14.39
C VAL A 53 -53.01 4.22 13.60
N ALA A 54 -52.28 4.30 12.48
CA ALA A 54 -52.48 5.05 11.23
C ALA A 54 -52.61 6.60 11.24
N ARG A 55 -51.63 7.25 10.57
CA ARG A 55 -51.90 8.07 9.36
C ARG A 55 -50.60 8.37 8.61
N GLN A 56 -50.50 7.93 7.35
CA GLN A 56 -49.42 8.32 6.44
C GLN A 56 -49.54 9.82 6.12
N ARG A 57 -48.49 10.58 6.43
CA ARG A 57 -48.22 11.89 5.85
C ARG A 57 -46.81 11.86 5.26
N SER A 58 -46.75 12.02 3.95
CA SER A 58 -45.53 12.23 3.18
C SER A 58 -44.82 13.49 3.72
N THR A 59 -43.76 13.28 4.51
CA THR A 59 -42.81 14.32 4.90
C THR A 59 -41.53 14.08 4.13
N ARG A 60 -41.15 15.04 3.26
CA ARG A 60 -39.84 15.10 2.61
C ARG A 60 -38.75 14.83 3.65
N SER A 61 -37.98 13.77 3.44
CA SER A 61 -36.82 13.42 4.26
C SER A 61 -35.78 14.54 4.17
N VAL A 62 -35.57 15.26 5.26
CA VAL A 62 -34.35 16.05 5.47
C VAL A 62 -33.21 15.05 5.60
N PRO A 63 -32.15 15.11 4.76
CA PRO A 63 -31.02 14.21 4.89
C PRO A 63 -30.36 14.42 6.27
N PRO A 64 -29.89 13.35 6.92
CA PRO A 64 -29.22 13.48 8.22
C PRO A 64 -27.99 14.39 8.08
N PRO A 65 -27.66 15.19 9.11
CA PRO A 65 -26.43 15.95 9.11
C PRO A 65 -25.26 14.99 8.90
N LYS A 66 -24.38 15.31 7.94
CA LYS A 66 -23.17 14.55 7.71
C LYS A 66 -22.45 14.40 9.05
N PRO A 67 -22.00 13.19 9.45
CA PRO A 67 -21.17 13.06 10.62
C PRO A 67 -19.97 14.00 10.43
N ALA A 68 -19.70 14.83 11.44
CA ALA A 68 -18.51 15.66 11.46
C ALA A 68 -17.33 14.73 11.16
N SER A 69 -16.59 15.02 10.08
CA SER A 69 -15.40 14.24 9.76
C SER A 69 -14.49 14.32 10.97
N ALA A 70 -14.33 13.20 11.70
CA ALA A 70 -13.22 13.06 12.62
C ALA A 70 -11.97 13.41 11.79
N ARG A 71 -11.34 14.52 12.14
CA ARG A 71 -10.16 15.01 11.45
C ARG A 71 -9.12 13.93 11.67
N LYS A 72 -8.84 13.11 10.65
CA LYS A 72 -7.70 12.18 10.66
C LYS A 72 -6.49 13.01 11.06
N THR A 73 -6.02 12.85 12.30
CA THR A 73 -4.71 13.32 12.69
C THR A 73 -3.77 12.63 11.73
N LYS A 74 -3.18 13.40 10.82
CA LYS A 74 -2.22 12.79 9.90
C LYS A 74 -1.10 12.27 10.80
N ALA A 75 -0.49 11.13 10.50
CA ALA A 75 0.74 10.69 11.19
C ALA A 75 1.81 11.82 11.25
N GLN A 76 1.72 12.83 10.38
CA GLN A 76 2.51 14.06 10.41
C GLN A 76 2.26 14.98 11.63
N ASP A 77 1.06 14.99 12.20
CA ASP A 77 0.69 15.78 13.38
C ASP A 77 1.32 15.21 14.66
N GLU A 78 1.59 13.90 14.69
CA GLU A 78 2.25 13.21 15.81
C GLU A 78 3.77 13.44 15.83
N LEU A 79 4.37 13.92 14.73
CA LEU A 79 5.82 14.10 14.64
C LEU A 79 6.35 15.37 15.31
N GLY A 80 5.46 16.29 15.74
CA GLY A 80 5.84 17.52 16.45
C GLY A 80 6.55 18.58 15.58
N ALA A 81 7.32 19.45 16.24
CA ALA A 81 7.94 20.62 15.60
C ALA A 81 8.96 20.24 14.52
N VAL A 82 9.12 21.10 13.49
CA VAL A 82 10.16 20.94 12.45
C VAL A 82 11.52 21.35 13.02
N LEU A 83 12.51 20.44 12.96
CA LEU A 83 13.86 20.70 13.48
C LEU A 83 14.91 20.92 12.39
N SER A 84 14.67 20.49 11.15
CA SER A 84 15.61 20.67 10.04
C SER A 84 14.94 20.97 8.70
N SER A 85 15.73 21.48 7.76
CA SER A 85 15.35 21.53 6.35
C SER A 85 15.31 20.12 5.74
N TRP A 86 14.62 20.00 4.60
CA TRP A 86 14.59 18.78 3.81
C TRP A 86 15.97 18.47 3.22
N LYS A 87 16.41 17.23 3.36
CA LYS A 87 17.62 16.69 2.76
C LYS A 87 17.29 15.50 1.87
N ALA A 88 17.82 15.46 0.66
CA ALA A 88 17.79 14.26 -0.17
C ALA A 88 18.72 13.20 0.45
N VAL A 89 18.19 12.00 0.71
CA VAL A 89 18.92 10.90 1.36
C VAL A 89 19.10 9.68 0.46
N ALA A 90 18.26 9.53 -0.57
CA ALA A 90 18.42 8.49 -1.59
C ALA A 90 17.81 8.95 -2.93
N THR A 91 18.35 8.44 -4.04
CA THR A 91 17.81 8.64 -5.39
C THR A 91 17.73 7.28 -6.09
N TYR A 92 16.55 6.93 -6.57
CA TYR A 92 16.26 5.68 -7.25
C TYR A 92 16.02 5.97 -8.74
N PRO A 93 16.96 5.65 -9.64
CA PRO A 93 16.82 5.91 -11.07
C PRO A 93 15.94 4.85 -11.73
N TYR A 94 15.06 5.30 -12.62
CA TYR A 94 14.25 4.45 -13.49
C TYR A 94 14.76 4.63 -14.92
N SER A 95 15.06 3.51 -15.58
CA SER A 95 15.61 3.48 -16.93
C SER A 95 14.71 2.68 -17.86
N GLN A 96 14.65 3.09 -19.13
CA GLN A 96 13.99 2.33 -20.18
C GLN A 96 14.74 1.03 -20.48
N ALA A 97 14.14 0.14 -21.29
CA ALA A 97 14.70 -1.16 -21.64
C ALA A 97 16.12 -1.10 -22.23
N ASP A 98 16.47 0.00 -22.91
CA ASP A 98 17.79 0.26 -23.49
C ASP A 98 18.76 0.96 -22.51
N ASN A 99 18.41 1.02 -21.22
CA ASN A 99 19.11 1.69 -20.14
C ASN A 99 19.15 3.23 -20.22
N GLN A 100 18.36 3.87 -21.10
CA GLN A 100 18.26 5.33 -21.11
C GLN A 100 17.51 5.86 -19.87
N PRO A 101 17.90 7.04 -19.31
CA PRO A 101 17.20 7.65 -18.19
C PRO A 101 15.73 7.94 -18.54
N TYR A 102 14.82 7.65 -17.60
CA TYR A 102 13.38 7.84 -17.81
C TYR A 102 12.69 8.57 -16.66
N GLY A 103 12.97 8.12 -15.43
CA GLY A 103 12.40 8.66 -14.21
C GLY A 103 13.40 8.61 -13.07
N LYS A 104 13.10 9.30 -11.98
CA LYS A 104 13.77 9.07 -10.69
C LYS A 104 12.84 9.38 -9.54
N VAL A 105 13.00 8.63 -8.46
CA VAL A 105 12.37 8.92 -7.17
C VAL A 105 13.44 9.38 -6.20
N VAL A 106 13.25 10.55 -5.60
CA VAL A 106 14.16 11.12 -4.60
C VAL A 106 13.51 11.06 -3.24
N ARG A 107 14.05 10.22 -2.36
CA ARG A 107 13.67 10.21 -0.95
C ARG A 107 14.28 11.41 -0.26
N ARG A 108 13.43 12.23 0.36
CA ARG A 108 13.85 13.36 1.18
C ARG A 108 13.39 13.15 2.61
N GLU A 109 14.21 13.60 3.54
CA GLU A 109 13.94 13.51 4.96
C GLU A 109 14.18 14.85 5.65
N ARG A 110 13.43 15.09 6.71
CA ARG A 110 13.75 16.14 7.68
C ARG A 110 13.50 15.65 9.10
N ARG A 111 14.28 16.15 10.04
CA ARG A 111 14.10 15.86 11.46
C ARG A 111 12.89 16.62 11.99
N ARG A 112 12.11 15.92 12.80
CA ARG A 112 11.07 16.48 13.64
C ARG A 112 11.32 16.12 15.09
N GLU A 113 10.57 16.74 15.99
CA GLU A 113 10.68 16.53 17.42
C GLU A 113 10.52 15.06 17.83
N HIS A 114 9.59 14.34 17.18
CA HIS A 114 9.28 12.94 17.50
C HIS A 114 9.60 11.99 16.35
N GLY A 115 10.68 12.27 15.59
CA GLY A 115 11.21 11.34 14.59
C GLY A 115 11.63 12.00 13.29
N VAL A 116 11.43 11.30 12.19
CA VAL A 116 11.80 11.74 10.84
C VAL A 116 10.55 11.78 9.97
N GLU A 117 10.34 12.90 9.30
CA GLU A 117 9.36 12.96 8.22
C GLU A 117 10.05 12.67 6.90
N LYS A 118 9.44 11.82 6.08
CA LYS A 118 9.92 11.43 4.75
C LYS A 118 8.93 11.85 3.66
N THR A 119 9.47 12.14 2.48
CA THR A 119 8.69 12.33 1.24
C THR A 119 9.44 11.73 0.06
N PHE A 120 8.70 11.34 -0.97
CA PHE A 120 9.24 10.72 -2.18
C PHE A 120 8.88 11.59 -3.38
N ALA A 121 9.83 12.41 -3.83
CA ALA A 121 9.64 13.31 -4.95
C ALA A 121 9.97 12.59 -6.26
N GLN A 122 9.00 12.52 -7.17
CA GLN A 122 9.19 11.91 -8.48
C GLN A 122 9.61 12.96 -9.51
N TYR A 123 10.42 12.53 -10.47
CA TYR A 123 10.86 13.32 -11.61
C TYR A 123 10.86 12.46 -12.87
N HIS A 124 10.66 13.07 -14.02
CA HIS A 124 10.84 12.46 -15.33
C HIS A 124 11.97 13.13 -16.10
N TYR A 125 12.62 12.36 -16.96
CA TYR A 125 13.68 12.85 -17.81
C TYR A 125 13.09 13.72 -18.94
N ALA A 126 13.56 14.95 -19.03
CA ALA A 126 13.09 15.98 -19.95
C ALA A 126 14.29 16.81 -20.45
N PRO A 127 15.22 16.20 -21.21
CA PRO A 127 16.46 16.84 -21.64
C PRO A 127 16.24 18.07 -22.52
N GLU A 128 15.14 18.13 -23.26
CA GLU A 128 14.71 19.28 -24.05
C GLU A 128 14.46 20.53 -23.18
N HIS A 129 14.16 20.33 -21.90
CA HIS A 129 13.97 21.38 -20.90
C HIS A 129 15.23 21.65 -20.06
N ALA A 130 16.39 21.06 -20.38
CA ALA A 130 17.62 21.17 -19.58
C ALA A 130 18.07 22.64 -19.35
N LYS A 131 17.78 23.56 -20.28
CA LYS A 131 18.06 24.99 -20.08
C LYS A 131 17.22 25.61 -18.95
N ALA A 132 16.00 25.10 -18.73
CA ALA A 132 15.09 25.56 -17.69
C ALA A 132 15.31 24.85 -16.35
N THR A 133 15.61 23.55 -16.36
CA THR A 133 15.76 22.73 -15.14
C THR A 133 17.20 22.55 -14.66
N LYS A 134 18.19 22.96 -15.47
CA LYS A 134 19.65 22.86 -15.26
C LYS A 134 20.23 21.45 -15.23
N ASP A 135 19.43 20.42 -15.06
CA ASP A 135 19.87 19.02 -14.96
C ASP A 135 19.13 18.05 -15.91
N GLY A 136 18.19 18.55 -16.72
CA GLY A 136 17.40 17.73 -17.65
C GLY A 136 16.29 16.91 -16.98
N TRP A 137 15.92 17.25 -15.73
CA TRP A 137 14.83 16.57 -15.00
C TRP A 137 13.70 17.54 -14.69
N ALA A 138 12.46 17.11 -14.92
CA ALA A 138 11.26 17.86 -14.58
C ALA A 138 10.47 17.16 -13.46
N PRO A 139 9.77 17.90 -12.57
CA PRO A 139 9.02 17.32 -11.48
C PRO A 139 7.80 16.52 -11.97
N GLY A 140 7.44 15.48 -11.22
CA GLY A 140 6.30 14.60 -11.51
C GLY A 140 6.70 13.29 -12.18
N ALA A 141 5.82 12.30 -12.09
CA ALA A 141 5.98 11.02 -12.76
C ALA A 141 5.91 11.19 -14.30
N PRO A 142 6.59 10.35 -15.08
CA PRO A 142 6.41 10.30 -16.53
C PRO A 142 4.98 9.87 -16.87
N ALA A 143 4.50 10.25 -18.07
CA ALA A 143 3.13 9.97 -18.51
C ALA A 143 2.80 8.47 -18.56
N GLN A 144 3.78 7.64 -18.91
CA GLN A 144 3.68 6.18 -18.84
C GLN A 144 4.70 5.68 -17.83
N PRO A 145 4.31 5.43 -16.57
CA PRO A 145 5.28 5.03 -15.58
C PRO A 145 5.80 3.62 -15.86
N ILE A 146 7.04 3.34 -15.44
CA ILE A 146 7.67 2.02 -15.59
C ILE A 146 8.08 1.45 -14.24
N LEU A 147 8.28 0.14 -14.20
CA LEU A 147 8.81 -0.53 -13.00
C LEU A 147 10.24 -0.09 -12.71
N TYR A 148 10.59 -0.08 -11.42
CA TYR A 148 11.97 0.10 -10.99
C TYR A 148 12.84 -1.05 -11.53
N ARG A 149 14.04 -0.77 -12.05
CA ARG A 149 14.91 -1.80 -12.69
C ARG A 149 14.25 -2.52 -13.88
N LEU A 150 13.48 -1.80 -14.69
CA LEU A 150 12.77 -2.36 -15.85
C LEU A 150 13.65 -3.25 -16.77
N PRO A 151 14.88 -2.87 -17.16
CA PRO A 151 15.72 -3.75 -18.00
C PRO A 151 15.93 -5.13 -17.39
N GLN A 152 16.24 -5.18 -16.09
CA GLN A 152 16.47 -6.42 -15.35
C GLN A 152 15.18 -7.21 -15.15
N VAL A 153 14.04 -6.52 -14.98
CA VAL A 153 12.72 -7.17 -14.96
C VAL A 153 12.44 -7.87 -16.28
N LEU A 154 12.63 -7.17 -17.42
CA LEU A 154 12.41 -7.77 -18.73
C LEU A 154 13.33 -8.96 -18.99
N GLU A 155 14.59 -8.87 -18.57
CA GLU A 155 15.54 -9.99 -18.64
C GLU A 155 15.10 -11.20 -17.79
N ALA A 156 14.65 -10.95 -16.56
CA ALA A 156 14.16 -12.00 -15.66
C ALA A 156 12.92 -12.68 -16.23
N VAL A 157 11.96 -11.92 -16.75
CA VAL A 157 10.76 -12.47 -17.41
C VAL A 157 11.15 -13.32 -18.62
N ALA A 158 12.03 -12.82 -19.50
CA ALA A 158 12.49 -13.56 -20.67
C ALA A 158 13.26 -14.85 -20.31
N SER A 159 13.97 -14.84 -19.17
CA SER A 159 14.75 -15.96 -18.67
C SER A 159 13.97 -16.89 -17.74
N ASN A 160 12.68 -16.61 -17.50
CA ASN A 160 11.82 -17.31 -16.55
C ASN A 160 12.42 -17.36 -15.13
N TRP A 161 13.07 -16.28 -14.71
CA TRP A 161 13.58 -16.07 -13.36
C TRP A 161 12.51 -15.38 -12.50
N PRO A 162 12.45 -15.67 -11.18
CA PRO A 162 11.49 -15.01 -10.30
C PRO A 162 11.67 -13.49 -10.27
N VAL A 163 10.55 -12.78 -10.29
CA VAL A 163 10.46 -11.34 -10.10
C VAL A 163 9.81 -11.04 -8.75
N TYR A 164 10.59 -10.48 -7.84
CA TYR A 164 10.11 -10.03 -6.54
C TYR A 164 9.54 -8.62 -6.67
N VAL A 165 8.28 -8.43 -6.28
CA VAL A 165 7.61 -7.12 -6.25
C VAL A 165 7.55 -6.67 -4.81
N CYS A 166 8.44 -5.73 -4.45
CA CYS A 166 8.52 -5.13 -3.11
C CYS A 166 7.53 -3.97 -2.94
N GLU A 167 7.37 -3.47 -1.72
CA GLU A 167 6.60 -2.26 -1.42
C GLU A 167 7.32 -1.00 -1.91
N GLY A 168 8.61 -0.83 -1.61
CA GLY A 168 9.39 0.36 -1.99
C GLY A 168 10.75 0.08 -2.62
N GLU A 169 11.38 1.13 -3.18
CA GLU A 169 12.66 1.00 -3.88
C GLU A 169 13.81 0.61 -2.95
N LYS A 170 13.77 1.05 -1.68
CA LYS A 170 14.74 0.66 -0.66
C LYS A 170 14.73 -0.86 -0.45
N ASP A 171 13.55 -1.46 -0.33
CA ASP A 171 13.41 -2.90 -0.10
C ASP A 171 13.81 -3.70 -1.34
N ALA A 172 13.47 -3.19 -2.53
CA ALA A 172 13.96 -3.76 -3.78
C ALA A 172 15.51 -3.73 -3.87
N ASP A 173 16.16 -2.63 -3.48
CA ASP A 173 17.62 -2.54 -3.46
C ASP A 173 18.24 -3.50 -2.43
N ASN A 174 17.69 -3.55 -1.21
CA ASN A 174 18.15 -4.46 -0.16
C ASN A 174 18.06 -5.93 -0.60
N LEU A 175 16.94 -6.33 -1.20
CA LEU A 175 16.74 -7.69 -1.69
C LEU A 175 17.66 -8.02 -2.87
N ASN A 176 17.81 -7.13 -3.85
CA ASN A 176 18.78 -7.34 -4.94
C ASN A 176 20.22 -7.48 -4.40
N GLY A 177 20.58 -6.74 -3.36
CA GLY A 177 21.87 -6.89 -2.68
C GLY A 177 22.06 -8.27 -2.03
N LEU A 178 21.00 -8.87 -1.50
CA LEU A 178 21.03 -10.26 -1.02
C LEU A 178 21.09 -11.27 -2.18
N LEU A 179 20.21 -11.12 -3.18
CA LEU A 179 20.17 -12.01 -4.35
C LEU A 179 21.53 -12.09 -5.04
N CYS A 180 22.21 -10.93 -5.18
CA CYS A 180 23.57 -10.86 -5.71
C CYS A 180 24.58 -11.61 -4.85
N ARG A 181 24.56 -11.41 -3.51
CA ARG A 181 25.46 -12.13 -2.58
C ARG A 181 25.24 -13.64 -2.57
N LEU A 182 24.01 -14.08 -2.81
CA LEU A 182 23.64 -15.49 -2.89
C LEU A 182 23.72 -16.07 -4.30
N GLU A 183 24.23 -15.32 -5.28
CA GLU A 183 24.29 -15.71 -6.71
C GLU A 183 22.94 -16.23 -7.26
N THR A 184 21.84 -15.70 -6.71
CA THR A 184 20.49 -16.13 -7.05
C THR A 184 19.99 -15.40 -8.29
N LYS A 185 19.58 -16.18 -9.29
CA LYS A 185 18.98 -15.68 -10.54
C LYS A 185 17.54 -15.23 -10.28
N ALA A 186 17.39 -13.98 -9.86
CA ALA A 186 16.12 -13.30 -9.67
C ALA A 186 16.34 -11.78 -9.66
N VAL A 187 15.25 -11.02 -9.72
CA VAL A 187 15.30 -9.55 -9.61
C VAL A 187 14.22 -9.06 -8.66
N ALA A 188 14.53 -8.04 -7.87
CA ALA A 188 13.54 -7.31 -7.08
C ALA A 188 13.22 -5.95 -7.70
N THR A 189 11.94 -5.58 -7.72
CA THR A 189 11.40 -4.36 -8.33
C THR A 189 10.27 -3.78 -7.47
N THR A 190 9.80 -2.59 -7.82
CA THR A 190 8.57 -1.97 -7.28
C THR A 190 8.01 -0.95 -8.28
N ASN A 191 6.80 -0.46 -8.02
CA ASN A 191 6.21 0.71 -8.66
C ASN A 191 6.50 2.00 -7.87
N ALA A 192 6.69 3.12 -8.57
CA ALA A 192 6.77 4.42 -7.92
C ALA A 192 5.41 4.84 -7.32
N GLY A 193 5.44 5.55 -6.19
CA GLY A 193 4.28 6.21 -5.60
C GLY A 193 3.49 5.39 -4.57
N GLY A 194 3.86 4.14 -4.31
CA GLY A 194 3.30 3.33 -3.22
C GLY A 194 1.88 2.81 -3.48
N ALA A 195 1.08 2.69 -2.42
CA ALA A 195 -0.27 2.13 -2.47
C ALA A 195 -1.22 2.94 -3.36
N GLY A 196 -2.02 2.25 -4.18
CA GLY A 196 -3.04 2.86 -5.05
C GLY A 196 -2.51 3.50 -6.34
N THR A 197 -1.22 3.31 -6.67
CA THR A 197 -0.62 3.88 -7.90
C THR A 197 -0.28 2.84 -8.97
N TRP A 198 -0.76 1.59 -8.83
CA TRP A 198 -0.48 0.55 -9.81
C TRP A 198 -1.10 0.88 -11.17
N ASN A 199 -0.31 0.77 -12.25
CA ASN A 199 -0.67 1.11 -13.61
C ASN A 199 -0.54 -0.13 -14.52
N ASP A 200 -1.34 -0.17 -15.59
CA ASP A 200 -1.33 -1.24 -16.59
C ASP A 200 0.04 -1.46 -17.24
N THR A 201 0.86 -0.41 -17.36
CA THR A 201 2.24 -0.53 -17.88
C THR A 201 3.11 -1.46 -17.03
N TYR A 202 2.88 -1.52 -15.71
CA TYR A 202 3.58 -2.45 -14.81
C TYR A 202 3.11 -3.89 -15.04
N THR A 203 1.79 -4.07 -15.12
CA THR A 203 1.16 -5.36 -15.41
C THR A 203 1.65 -5.93 -16.73
N GLN A 204 1.76 -5.10 -17.77
CA GLN A 204 2.28 -5.48 -19.08
C GLN A 204 3.74 -5.94 -19.02
N ALA A 205 4.58 -5.25 -18.25
CA ALA A 205 5.99 -5.64 -18.07
C ALA A 205 6.17 -6.97 -17.32
N LEU A 206 5.16 -7.42 -16.58
CA LEU A 206 5.18 -8.65 -15.77
C LEU A 206 4.35 -9.79 -16.39
N HIS A 207 3.83 -9.61 -17.61
CA HIS A 207 3.05 -10.65 -18.28
C HIS A 207 3.85 -11.95 -18.42
N GLY A 208 3.31 -13.06 -17.93
CA GLY A 208 3.94 -14.38 -17.95
C GLY A 208 5.05 -14.59 -16.92
N ALA A 209 5.26 -13.67 -15.97
CA ALA A 209 6.32 -13.79 -14.95
C ALA A 209 5.99 -14.80 -13.83
N ASP A 210 7.01 -15.39 -13.18
CA ASP A 210 6.89 -15.97 -11.82
C ASP A 210 7.07 -14.84 -10.80
N ILE A 211 5.99 -14.46 -10.13
CA ILE A 211 5.95 -13.28 -9.27
C ILE A 211 5.96 -13.68 -7.80
N ARG A 212 6.87 -13.04 -7.05
CA ARG A 212 6.94 -13.11 -5.58
C ARG A 212 6.56 -11.74 -5.00
N LEU A 213 5.30 -11.58 -4.61
CA LEU A 213 4.76 -10.33 -4.10
C LEU A 213 5.04 -10.22 -2.59
N LEU A 214 5.83 -9.22 -2.20
CA LEU A 214 6.18 -8.97 -0.80
C LEU A 214 5.30 -7.84 -0.27
N ILE A 215 4.64 -8.08 0.86
CA ILE A 215 3.68 -7.16 1.46
C ILE A 215 4.11 -6.81 2.88
N ASP A 216 4.09 -5.52 3.22
CA ASP A 216 4.33 -5.02 4.57
C ASP A 216 3.18 -5.39 5.51
N ARG A 217 3.49 -5.66 6.78
CA ARG A 217 2.50 -6.01 7.82
C ARG A 217 1.76 -4.80 8.37
N ASP A 218 1.13 -4.03 7.49
CA ASP A 218 0.25 -2.92 7.85
C ASP A 218 -0.95 -2.77 6.90
N ALA A 219 -1.91 -1.94 7.28
CA ALA A 219 -3.16 -1.76 6.53
C ALA A 219 -2.94 -1.19 5.11
N ALA A 220 -1.88 -0.41 4.87
CA ALA A 220 -1.57 0.12 3.56
C ALA A 220 -0.93 -0.95 2.67
N GLY A 221 0.01 -1.73 3.22
CA GLY A 221 0.63 -2.88 2.58
C GLY A 221 -0.40 -3.92 2.17
N TYR A 222 -1.28 -4.36 3.08
CA TYR A 222 -2.33 -5.33 2.75
C TYR A 222 -3.26 -4.85 1.63
N ARG A 223 -3.65 -3.57 1.64
CA ARG A 223 -4.50 -2.99 0.60
C ARG A 223 -3.79 -3.01 -0.76
N ARG A 224 -2.54 -2.53 -0.81
CA ARG A 224 -1.74 -2.54 -2.03
C ARG A 224 -1.55 -3.97 -2.54
N GLY A 225 -1.16 -4.88 -1.66
CA GLY A 225 -0.93 -6.28 -2.01
C GLY A 225 -2.15 -6.94 -2.64
N LEU A 226 -3.35 -6.68 -2.12
CA LEU A 226 -4.60 -7.17 -2.72
C LEU A 226 -4.87 -6.56 -4.10
N ASP A 227 -4.66 -5.24 -4.26
CA ASP A 227 -4.89 -4.55 -5.53
C ASP A 227 -3.92 -5.05 -6.61
N VAL A 228 -2.64 -5.21 -6.26
CA VAL A 228 -1.60 -5.72 -7.15
C VAL A 228 -1.83 -7.20 -7.48
N PHE A 229 -2.16 -8.02 -6.49
CA PHE A 229 -2.45 -9.45 -6.71
C PHE A 229 -3.61 -9.66 -7.70
N ARG A 230 -4.69 -8.89 -7.56
CA ARG A 230 -5.87 -8.98 -8.42
C ARG A 230 -5.58 -8.74 -9.89
N VAL A 231 -4.68 -7.82 -10.21
CA VAL A 231 -4.33 -7.53 -11.61
C VAL A 231 -3.28 -8.49 -12.16
N LEU A 232 -2.41 -9.04 -11.30
CA LEU A 232 -1.33 -9.93 -11.72
C LEU A 232 -1.76 -11.38 -11.87
N VAL A 233 -2.72 -11.86 -11.07
CA VAL A 233 -3.12 -13.28 -11.07
C VAL A 233 -3.61 -13.78 -12.43
N ASP A 234 -4.19 -12.89 -13.25
CA ASP A 234 -4.72 -13.24 -14.57
C ASP A 234 -3.68 -13.17 -15.70
N VAL A 235 -2.53 -12.53 -15.47
CA VAL A 235 -1.51 -12.28 -16.53
C VAL A 235 -0.16 -12.95 -16.23
N ALA A 236 0.15 -13.21 -14.97
CA ALA A 236 1.41 -13.82 -14.55
C ALA A 236 1.37 -15.33 -14.75
N ALA A 237 2.53 -15.98 -14.90
CA ALA A 237 2.61 -17.43 -14.91
C ALA A 237 2.31 -18.00 -13.51
N SER A 238 2.76 -17.32 -12.45
CA SER A 238 2.35 -17.60 -11.08
C SER A 238 2.52 -16.38 -10.19
N VAL A 239 1.73 -16.29 -9.11
CA VAL A 239 1.86 -15.24 -8.10
C VAL A 239 1.87 -15.90 -6.72
N GLN A 240 2.94 -15.70 -5.97
CA GLN A 240 3.07 -16.12 -4.57
C GLN A 240 3.23 -14.89 -3.69
N VAL A 241 2.49 -14.85 -2.59
CA VAL A 241 2.46 -13.72 -1.67
C VAL A 241 3.25 -14.06 -0.41
N PHE A 242 4.11 -13.15 0.02
CA PHE A 242 4.94 -13.30 1.22
C PHE A 242 4.73 -12.11 2.16
N LEU A 243 4.74 -12.43 3.46
CA LEU A 243 4.81 -11.47 4.55
C LEU A 243 6.16 -11.66 5.27
N SER A 244 6.65 -10.61 5.93
CA SER A 244 7.78 -10.75 6.85
C SER A 244 7.53 -11.88 7.85
N ALA A 245 8.55 -12.71 8.12
CA ALA A 245 8.44 -13.76 9.14
C ALA A 245 8.41 -13.18 10.57
N ILE A 246 8.79 -11.91 10.74
CA ILE A 246 8.65 -11.20 12.00
C ILE A 246 7.16 -10.91 12.20
N ASP A 247 6.59 -11.47 13.26
CA ASP A 247 5.17 -11.33 13.60
C ASP A 247 4.93 -10.10 14.49
N GLU A 248 5.50 -8.97 14.10
CA GLU A 248 5.29 -7.67 14.75
C GLU A 248 4.56 -6.72 13.79
N PRO A 249 3.67 -5.86 14.31
CA PRO A 249 3.01 -4.85 13.48
C PRO A 249 4.03 -3.94 12.79
N LYS A 250 3.82 -3.68 11.50
CA LYS A 250 4.69 -2.85 10.63
C LYS A 250 6.06 -3.44 10.30
N ALA A 251 6.31 -4.71 10.63
CA ALA A 251 7.53 -5.36 10.16
C ALA A 251 7.56 -5.40 8.63
N ASP A 252 8.68 -4.95 8.06
CA ASP A 252 8.91 -4.87 6.63
C ASP A 252 9.98 -5.89 6.16
N LEU A 253 10.32 -5.85 4.86
CA LEU A 253 11.37 -6.72 4.31
C LEU A 253 12.75 -6.38 4.89
N THR A 254 13.04 -5.11 5.16
CA THR A 254 14.32 -4.73 5.75
C THR A 254 14.44 -5.38 7.13
N ASP A 255 13.41 -5.30 7.97
CA ASP A 255 13.41 -5.92 9.30
C ASP A 255 13.65 -7.44 9.19
N HIS A 256 12.97 -8.10 8.25
CA HIS A 256 13.14 -9.54 8.00
C HIS A 256 14.59 -9.90 7.65
N LEU A 257 15.21 -9.14 6.74
CA LEU A 257 16.58 -9.37 6.31
C LEU A 257 17.61 -9.10 7.41
N GLU A 258 17.33 -8.17 8.32
CA GLU A 258 18.19 -7.86 9.47
C GLU A 258 18.10 -8.93 10.56
N ALA A 259 16.96 -9.63 10.67
CA ALA A 259 16.76 -10.69 11.66
C ALA A 259 17.45 -12.03 11.34
N GLY A 260 17.87 -12.26 10.08
CA GLY A 260 18.60 -13.46 9.65
C GLY A 260 17.74 -14.52 9.00
#